data_AF-A0A921BA89-F1
#
_entry.id   AF-A0A921BA89-F1
#
_cell.length_a   1.000
_cell.length_b   1.000
_cell.length_c   1.000
_cell.angle_alpha   90.00
_cell.angle_beta   90.00
_cell.angle_gamma   90.00
#
_symmetry.space_group_name_H-M   'P 1'
#
loop_
_entity.id
_entity.type
_entity.pdbx_description
1 polymer ?
#
loop_
_entity_poly.entity_id
_entity_poly.type
_entity_poly.pdbx_seq_one_letter_code
_entity_poly.pdbx_strand_id
1 'polypeptide(L)'
;MSIANSIRQSMEKGSWIRQMFEAGARLKAEHGSENVFDFSLGNPILEPPEEVHVNLRQLLENPEPGMHRYMANAGFAETREYLLA
;
A
#
# COMPACT_ATOMS: atom_id res chain seq x y z
N MET A 1 -20.84 -21.07 6.13
CA MET A 1 -19.81 -21.02 5.07
C MET A 1 -18.61 -21.84 5.52
N SER A 2 -18.26 -22.90 4.78
CA SER A 2 -17.09 -23.73 5.08
C SER A 2 -15.83 -23.01 4.59
N ILE A 3 -15.04 -22.49 5.52
CA ILE A 3 -13.69 -21.94 5.27
C ILE A 3 -12.69 -22.72 6.11
N ALA A 4 -11.45 -22.79 5.65
CA ALA A 4 -10.37 -23.42 6.41
C ALA A 4 -10.18 -22.72 7.77
N ASN A 5 -9.88 -23.49 8.82
CA ASN A 5 -9.71 -22.95 10.17
C ASN A 5 -8.59 -21.91 10.26
N SER A 6 -7.53 -22.07 9.48
CA SER A 6 -6.43 -21.10 9.38
C SER A 6 -6.91 -19.74 8.86
N ILE A 7 -7.75 -19.75 7.82
CA ILE A 7 -8.33 -18.52 7.25
C ILE A 7 -9.24 -17.83 8.27
N ARG A 8 -10.08 -18.61 8.97
CA ARG A 8 -10.94 -18.08 10.04
C ARG A 8 -10.12 -17.36 11.11
N GLN A 9 -9.07 -18.00 11.62
CA GLN A 9 -8.20 -17.41 12.64
C GLN A 9 -7.46 -16.16 12.14
N SER A 10 -6.99 -16.15 10.89
CA SER A 10 -6.35 -14.97 10.30
C SER A 10 -7.30 -13.79 10.17
N MET A 11 -8.57 -14.03 9.80
CA MET A 11 -9.59 -12.98 9.74
C MET A 11 -9.88 -12.38 11.12
N GLU A 12 -9.96 -13.22 12.15
CA GLU A 12 -10.18 -12.76 13.54
C GLU A 12 -8.99 -11.93 14.06
N LYS A 13 -7.74 -12.34 13.75
CA LYS A 13 -6.54 -11.67 14.24
C LYS A 13 -6.16 -10.41 13.45
N GLY A 14 -6.36 -10.40 12.14
CA GLY A 14 -5.90 -9.32 11.26
C GLY A 14 -6.68 -8.01 11.36
N SER A 15 -7.78 -7.99 12.11
CA SER A 15 -8.73 -6.88 12.09
C SER A 15 -8.46 -5.78 13.13
N TRP A 16 -7.62 -6.02 14.13
CA TRP A 16 -7.46 -5.09 15.27
C TRP A 16 -6.93 -3.70 14.87
N ILE A 17 -5.87 -3.64 14.06
CA ILE A 17 -5.31 -2.36 13.59
C ILE A 17 -6.36 -1.56 12.81
N ARG A 18 -7.11 -2.25 11.94
CA ARG A 18 -8.16 -1.61 11.13
C ARG A 18 -9.34 -1.13 11.99
N GLN A 19 -9.76 -1.92 12.98
CA GLN A 19 -10.80 -1.51 13.93
C GLN A 19 -10.38 -0.27 14.73
N MET A 20 -9.12 -0.19 15.15
CA MET A 20 -8.61 1.00 15.85
C MET A 20 -8.57 2.22 14.94
N PHE A 21 -8.17 2.07 13.68
CA PHE A 21 -8.24 3.14 12.69
C PHE A 21 -9.68 3.65 12.47
N GLU A 22 -10.63 2.73 12.29
CA GLU A 22 -12.05 3.08 12.12
C GLU A 22 -12.62 3.74 13.38
N ALA A 23 -12.24 3.27 14.57
CA ALA A 23 -12.59 3.91 15.84
C ALA A 23 -11.98 5.32 15.95
N GLY A 24 -10.72 5.49 15.54
CA GLY A 24 -10.06 6.79 15.47
C GLY A 24 -10.78 7.75 14.54
N ALA A 25 -11.21 7.30 13.36
CA ALA A 25 -12.00 8.10 12.42
C ALA A 25 -13.34 8.56 13.02
N ARG A 26 -14.06 7.66 13.71
CA ARG A 26 -15.29 8.00 14.44
C ARG A 26 -15.04 9.03 15.53
N LEU A 27 -14.03 8.82 16.37
CA LEU A 27 -13.69 9.75 17.46
C LEU A 27 -13.28 11.13 16.91
N LYS A 28 -12.56 11.19 15.79
CA LYS A 28 -12.21 12.46 15.11
C LYS A 28 -13.45 13.21 14.65
N ALA A 29 -14.49 12.51 14.19
CA ALA A 29 -15.76 13.12 13.79
C ALA A 29 -16.58 13.63 15.00
N GLU A 30 -16.50 12.94 16.14
CA GLU A 30 -17.24 13.29 17.36
C GLU A 30 -16.54 14.38 18.19
N HIS A 31 -15.20 14.39 18.20
CA HIS A 31 -14.40 15.21 19.12
C HIS A 31 -13.45 16.19 18.43
N GLY A 32 -13.37 16.21 17.10
CA GLY A 32 -12.39 16.99 16.35
C GLY A 32 -11.08 16.23 16.13
N SER A 33 -10.41 16.47 15.00
CA SER A 33 -9.20 15.75 14.61
C SER A 33 -8.00 16.08 15.49
N GLU A 34 -7.97 17.28 16.06
CA GLU A 34 -6.96 17.79 16.97
C GLU A 34 -6.98 17.11 18.35
N ASN A 35 -8.10 16.48 18.73
CA ASN A 35 -8.29 15.85 20.03
C ASN A 35 -8.08 14.32 20.00
N VAL A 36 -7.70 13.75 18.86
CA VAL A 36 -7.54 12.30 18.67
C VAL A 36 -6.16 11.97 18.13
N PHE A 37 -5.34 11.37 18.99
CA PHE A 37 -3.99 10.92 18.67
C PHE A 37 -4.03 9.48 18.18
N ASP A 38 -4.21 9.33 16.88
CA ASP A 38 -4.34 8.03 16.21
C ASP A 38 -2.97 7.48 15.77
N PHE A 39 -2.45 6.50 16.53
CA PHE A 39 -1.20 5.80 16.24
C PHE A 39 -1.42 4.38 15.71
N SER A 40 -2.59 4.11 15.13
CA SER A 40 -2.98 2.74 14.72
C SER A 40 -2.34 2.31 13.40
N LEU A 41 -2.46 3.11 12.33
CA LEU A 41 -1.93 2.79 11.01
C LEU A 41 -0.51 3.31 10.79
N GLY A 42 0.34 2.46 10.23
CA GLY A 42 1.71 2.79 9.81
C GLY A 42 1.82 3.15 8.32
N ASN A 43 0.86 3.89 7.77
CA ASN A 43 0.97 4.37 6.39
C ASN A 43 2.05 5.47 6.30
N PRO A 44 2.88 5.50 5.24
CA PRO A 44 3.77 6.63 5.00
C PRO A 44 2.99 7.94 4.92
N ILE A 45 3.54 9.01 5.51
CA ILE A 45 2.93 10.35 5.55
C ILE A 45 3.56 11.34 4.57
N LEU A 46 4.67 10.96 3.95
CA LEU A 46 5.40 11.80 3.01
C LEU A 46 4.98 11.42 1.59
N GLU A 47 4.78 12.44 0.76
CA GLU A 47 4.56 12.25 -0.67
C GLU A 47 5.84 11.70 -1.33
N PRO A 48 5.71 10.90 -2.41
CA PRO A 48 6.86 10.44 -3.18
C PRO A 48 7.69 11.62 -3.75
N PRO A 49 8.99 11.42 -4.00
CA PRO A 49 9.81 12.39 -4.72
C PRO A 49 9.22 12.73 -6.10
N GLU A 50 9.46 13.96 -6.59
CA GLU A 50 8.95 14.43 -7.89
C GLU A 50 9.39 13.52 -9.05
N GLU A 51 10.58 12.91 -8.93
CA GLU A 51 11.12 11.97 -9.90
C GLU A 51 10.16 10.79 -10.15
N VAL A 52 9.41 10.34 -9.14
CA VAL A 52 8.42 9.27 -9.31
C VAL A 52 7.30 9.73 -10.25
N HIS A 53 6.80 10.95 -10.06
CA HIS A 53 5.73 11.52 -10.88
C HIS A 53 6.19 11.80 -12.32
N VAL A 54 7.42 12.27 -12.51
CA VAL A 54 7.99 12.53 -13.84
C VAL A 54 8.15 11.24 -14.62
N ASN A 55 8.79 10.22 -14.04
CA ASN A 55 9.05 8.96 -14.74
C ASN A 55 7.77 8.18 -15.04
N LEU A 56 6.79 8.19 -14.11
CA LEU A 56 5.50 7.54 -14.35
C LEU A 56 4.76 8.18 -15.53
N ARG A 57 4.76 9.52 -15.64
CA ARG A 57 4.18 10.23 -16.79
C ARG A 57 4.87 9.87 -18.09
N GLN A 58 6.21 9.87 -18.10
CA GLN A 58 6.99 9.54 -19.29
C GLN A 58 6.65 8.14 -19.84
N LEU A 59 6.49 7.14 -18.97
CA LEU A 59 6.09 5.78 -19.36
C LEU A 59 4.67 5.73 -19.96
N LEU A 60 3.75 6.53 -19.42
CA LEU A 60 2.37 6.60 -19.92
C LEU A 60 2.26 7.32 -21.26
N GLU A 61 3.06 8.37 -21.46
CA GLU A 61 3.08 9.15 -22.70
C GLU A 61 3.81 8.43 -23.85
N ASN A 62 4.72 7.51 -23.52
CA ASN A 62 5.54 6.77 -24.48
C ASN A 62 5.39 5.24 -24.29
N PRO A 63 4.24 4.66 -24.64
CA PRO A 63 4.01 3.24 -24.43
C PRO A 63 4.83 2.37 -25.38
N GLU A 64 5.64 1.48 -24.83
CA GLU A 64 6.43 0.50 -25.59
C GLU A 64 5.63 -0.79 -25.87
N PRO A 65 5.73 -1.37 -27.08
CA PRO A 65 5.07 -2.63 -27.40
C PRO A 65 5.42 -3.74 -26.40
N GLY A 66 4.40 -4.21 -25.67
CA GLY A 66 4.56 -5.31 -24.70
C GLY A 66 4.94 -4.88 -23.29
N MET A 67 5.00 -3.58 -22.97
CA MET A 67 5.35 -3.08 -21.63
C MET A 67 4.45 -3.59 -20.48
N HIS A 68 3.22 -4.02 -20.78
CA HIS A 68 2.27 -4.56 -19.81
C HIS A 68 2.25 -6.10 -19.77
N ARG A 69 3.13 -6.78 -20.51
CA ARG A 69 3.23 -8.24 -20.47
C ARG A 69 3.90 -8.68 -19.17
N TYR A 70 3.77 -9.96 -18.85
CA TYR A 70 4.45 -10.55 -17.71
C TYR A 70 5.97 -10.42 -17.82
N MET A 71 6.59 -10.06 -16.70
CA MET A 71 8.02 -10.22 -16.46
C MET A 71 8.34 -11.64 -15.98
N ALA A 72 9.63 -11.99 -15.91
CA ALA A 72 10.06 -13.22 -15.25
C ALA A 72 9.59 -13.24 -13.78
N ASN A 73 9.41 -14.44 -13.20
CA ASN A 73 8.94 -14.58 -11.80
C ASN A 73 9.80 -13.81 -10.79
N ALA A 74 11.09 -13.62 -11.09
CA ALA A 74 12.01 -12.89 -10.24
C ALA A 74 11.97 -11.36 -10.43
N GLY A 75 11.21 -10.83 -11.39
CA GLY A 75 11.18 -9.42 -11.78
C GLY A 75 11.96 -9.12 -13.07
N PHE A 76 11.93 -7.86 -13.51
CA PHE A 76 12.75 -7.35 -14.63
C PHE A 76 14.25 -7.48 -14.32
N ALA A 77 15.04 -7.88 -15.32
CA ALA A 77 16.48 -8.08 -15.11
C ALA A 77 17.18 -6.75 -14.77
N GLU A 78 16.83 -5.71 -15.52
CA GLU A 78 17.35 -4.35 -15.45
C GLU A 78 17.09 -3.72 -14.08
N THR A 79 15.89 -3.91 -13.52
CA THR A 79 15.56 -3.41 -12.17
C THR A 79 16.40 -4.08 -11.09
N ARG A 80 16.67 -5.38 -11.21
CA ARG A 80 17.47 -6.10 -10.22
C ARG A 80 18.95 -5.72 -10.32
N GLU A 81 19.47 -5.57 -11.53
CA GLU A 81 20.85 -5.11 -11.76
C GLU A 81 21.06 -3.72 -11.18
N TYR A 82 20.09 -2.81 -11.34
CA TYR A 82 20.13 -1.47 -10.75
C TYR A 82 20.22 -1.48 -9.22
N LEU A 83 19.49 -2.38 -8.54
CA LEU A 83 19.52 -2.48 -7.07
C LEU A 83 20.82 -3.07 -6.50
N LEU A 84 21.64 -3.70 -7.33
CA LEU A 84 22.92 -4.30 -6.91
C LEU A 84 24.11 -3.33 -7.02
N ALA A 85 23.94 -2.23 -7.77
CA ALA A 85 24.92 -1.17 -7.94
C ALA A 85 24.84 -0.14 -6.81
#